data_AF-A0A951BRR5-F1
#
_entry.id   AF-A0A951BRR5-F1
#
_cell.length_a   1.000
_cell.length_b   1.000
_cell.length_c   1.000
_cell.angle_alpha   90.00
_cell.angle_beta   90.00
_cell.angle_gamma   90.00
#
_symmetry.space_group_name_H-M   'P 1'
#
loop_
_entity.id
_entity.type
_entity.pdbx_description
1 polymer ?
#
loop_
_entity_poly.entity_id
_entity_poly.type
_entity_poly.pdbx_seq_one_letter_code
_entity_poly.pdbx_strand_id
1 'polypeptide(L)'
;MAVPLHQALRVGAYVLKQHLTGRKRYPLVLMLEPLFRCNLACAGCGKIDYPPEILNQRLSVAECLEAVDECGAPVVVIAGGEPLLHKELDQVVAGAIARKKFVIVCTNALLLEKKLHLFKPSRYFSWSVHLDGLREEHDRSVCQDGVFDRAVSAIRRAKQAGFRTIINCTLFDGAQPERVA
;
A
#
# COMPACT_ATOMS: atom_id res chain seq x y z
N MET A 1 0.87 -7.98 -14.22
CA MET A 1 2.03 -8.66 -13.60
C MET A 1 1.52 -9.73 -12.64
N ALA A 2 1.92 -11.00 -12.83
CA ALA A 2 1.47 -12.08 -11.97
C ALA A 2 1.98 -11.93 -10.52
N VAL A 3 1.24 -12.49 -9.57
CA VAL A 3 1.69 -12.71 -8.18
C VAL A 3 2.94 -13.60 -8.23
N PRO A 4 4.03 -13.27 -7.52
CA PRO A 4 5.23 -14.11 -7.52
C PRO A 4 4.90 -15.54 -7.06
N LEU A 5 5.49 -16.55 -7.71
CA LEU A 5 5.22 -17.97 -7.41
C LEU A 5 5.39 -18.29 -5.92
N HIS A 6 6.41 -17.71 -5.28
CA HIS A 6 6.62 -17.86 -3.84
C HIS A 6 5.46 -17.37 -2.98
N GLN A 7 4.86 -16.23 -3.35
CA GLN A 7 3.70 -15.69 -2.66
C GLN A 7 2.48 -16.58 -2.89
N ALA A 8 2.25 -17.00 -4.13
CA ALA A 8 1.15 -17.90 -4.47
C ALA A 8 1.24 -19.23 -3.69
N LEU A 9 2.42 -19.85 -3.62
CA LEU A 9 2.63 -21.10 -2.89
C LEU A 9 2.41 -20.93 -1.38
N ARG A 10 2.93 -19.86 -0.77
CA ARG A 10 2.76 -19.64 0.68
C ARG A 10 1.34 -19.31 1.07
N VAL A 11 0.67 -18.43 0.31
CA VAL A 11 -0.73 -18.10 0.56
C VAL A 11 -1.62 -19.31 0.30
N GLY A 12 -1.35 -20.08 -0.76
CA GLY A 12 -2.05 -21.35 -1.04
C GLY A 12 -1.90 -22.38 0.08
N ALA A 13 -0.68 -22.56 0.62
CA ALA A 13 -0.44 -23.44 1.77
C ALA A 13 -1.18 -22.97 3.04
N TYR A 14 -1.23 -21.65 3.27
CA TYR A 14 -2.03 -21.07 4.36
C TYR A 14 -3.51 -21.39 4.19
N VAL A 15 -4.09 -21.11 3.02
CA VAL A 15 -5.49 -21.39 2.67
C VAL A 15 -5.82 -22.87 2.89
N LEU A 16 -5.00 -23.77 2.32
CA LEU A 16 -5.18 -25.21 2.46
C LEU A 16 -5.19 -25.64 3.93
N LYS A 17 -4.25 -25.13 4.74
CA LYS A 17 -4.22 -25.40 6.18
C LYS A 17 -5.51 -24.97 6.87
N GLN A 18 -6.04 -23.78 6.58
CA GLN A 18 -7.29 -23.31 7.19
C GLN A 18 -8.46 -24.24 6.85
N HIS A 19 -8.59 -24.64 5.57
CA HIS A 19 -9.62 -25.58 5.13
C HIS A 19 -9.51 -26.94 5.82
N LEU A 20 -8.30 -27.51 5.91
CA LEU A 20 -8.07 -28.79 6.58
C LEU A 20 -8.36 -28.74 8.08
N THR A 21 -8.18 -27.58 8.72
CA THR A 21 -8.52 -27.37 10.14
C THR A 21 -10.00 -27.09 10.39
N GLY A 22 -10.86 -27.15 9.36
CA GLY A 22 -12.30 -26.92 9.47
C GLY A 22 -12.71 -25.46 9.69
N ARG A 23 -11.77 -24.50 9.54
CA ARG A 23 -12.06 -23.07 9.71
C ARG A 23 -12.80 -22.51 8.50
N LYS A 24 -14.06 -22.13 8.70
CA LYS A 24 -14.92 -21.57 7.64
C LYS A 24 -14.60 -20.11 7.28
N ARG A 25 -14.05 -19.34 8.23
CA ARG A 25 -13.68 -17.93 8.07
C ARG A 25 -12.30 -17.71 8.66
N TYR A 26 -11.43 -17.05 7.92
CA TYR A 26 -10.07 -16.75 8.31
C TYR A 26 -9.55 -15.53 7.52
N PRO A 27 -8.67 -14.71 8.10
CA PRO A 27 -8.18 -13.51 7.44
C PRO A 27 -7.08 -13.85 6.42
N LEU A 28 -7.24 -13.35 5.19
CA LEU A 28 -6.20 -13.47 4.15
C LEU A 28 -5.32 -12.23 4.05
N VAL A 29 -5.91 -11.07 4.30
CA VAL A 29 -5.27 -9.77 4.19
C VAL A 29 -5.63 -8.95 5.42
N LEU A 30 -4.61 -8.40 6.09
CA LEU A 30 -4.78 -7.31 7.05
C LEU A 30 -4.66 -5.99 6.29
N MET A 31 -5.69 -5.14 6.35
CA MET A 31 -5.61 -3.74 5.96
C MET A 31 -5.18 -2.93 7.19
N LEU A 32 -3.90 -2.60 7.27
CA LEU A 32 -3.34 -1.84 8.39
C LEU A 32 -3.31 -0.36 8.02
N GLU A 33 -3.95 0.49 8.81
CA GLU A 33 -3.92 1.94 8.64
C GLU A 33 -3.22 2.62 9.83
N PRO A 34 -1.89 2.86 9.76
CA PRO A 34 -1.15 3.47 10.86
C PRO A 34 -1.55 4.92 11.13
N LEU A 35 -2.19 5.58 10.15
CA LEU A 35 -2.62 6.97 10.21
C LEU A 35 -3.69 7.27 9.16
N PHE A 36 -4.44 8.34 9.38
CA PHE A 36 -5.47 8.82 8.43
C PHE A 36 -5.11 10.09 7.66
N ARG A 37 -4.12 10.87 8.12
CA ARG A 37 -3.70 12.09 7.41
C ARG A 37 -3.11 11.78 6.04
N CYS A 38 -3.46 12.58 5.05
CA CYS A 38 -2.86 12.56 3.72
C CYS A 38 -2.25 13.92 3.39
N ASN A 39 -1.34 13.96 2.42
CA ASN A 39 -0.78 15.16 1.80
C ASN A 39 -1.43 15.48 0.45
N LEU A 40 -2.55 14.82 0.13
CA LEU A 40 -3.43 15.06 -1.02
C LEU A 40 -4.89 15.12 -0.56
N ALA A 41 -5.73 15.74 -1.40
CA ALA A 41 -7.17 15.92 -1.18
C ALA A 41 -7.97 15.39 -2.38
N CYS A 42 -7.76 14.11 -2.71
CA CYS A 42 -8.35 13.49 -3.90
C CYS A 42 -9.88 13.50 -3.84
N ALA A 43 -10.53 13.81 -4.96
CA ALA A 43 -11.97 14.01 -5.05
C ALA A 43 -12.80 12.78 -4.63
N GLY A 44 -12.27 11.56 -4.82
CA GLY A 44 -12.96 10.31 -4.53
C GLY A 44 -12.56 9.60 -3.23
N CYS A 45 -11.69 10.19 -2.40
CA CYS A 45 -11.11 9.47 -1.26
C CYS A 45 -11.94 9.57 0.03
N GLY A 46 -12.44 10.77 0.36
CA GLY A 46 -13.19 11.04 1.60
C GLY A 46 -12.40 10.87 2.92
N LYS A 47 -11.20 10.27 2.89
CA LYS A 47 -10.41 9.96 4.09
C LYS A 47 -9.94 11.21 4.83
N ILE A 48 -9.74 12.33 4.15
CA ILE A 48 -9.29 13.57 4.79
C ILE A 48 -10.43 14.40 5.40
N ASP A 49 -11.68 13.95 5.27
CA ASP A 49 -12.86 14.67 5.77
C ASP A 49 -13.14 14.39 7.26
N TYR A 50 -12.35 13.51 7.89
CA TYR A 50 -12.43 13.30 9.33
C TYR A 50 -11.99 14.54 10.13
N PRO A 51 -12.49 14.71 11.37
CA PRO A 51 -12.02 15.75 12.27
C PRO A 51 -10.50 15.70 12.51
N PRO A 52 -9.84 16.86 12.79
CA PRO A 52 -8.40 16.94 13.02
C PRO A 52 -7.88 15.95 14.07
N GLU A 53 -8.66 15.68 15.12
CA GLU A 53 -8.31 14.76 16.20
C GLU A 53 -8.08 13.35 15.66
N ILE A 54 -8.96 12.88 14.77
CA ILE A 54 -8.87 11.58 14.10
C ILE A 54 -7.71 11.59 13.09
N LEU A 55 -7.60 12.64 12.27
CA LEU A 55 -6.53 12.76 11.28
C LEU A 55 -5.14 12.80 11.91
N ASN A 56 -5.00 13.25 13.16
CA ASN A 56 -3.74 13.32 13.87
C ASN A 56 -3.35 12.03 14.61
N GLN A 57 -4.25 11.04 14.71
CA GLN A 57 -3.92 9.75 15.34
C GLN A 57 -2.83 9.01 14.56
N ARG A 58 -1.87 8.46 15.30
CA ARG A 58 -0.76 7.66 14.77
C ARG A 58 -0.61 6.43 15.66
N LEU A 59 -0.65 5.25 15.05
CA LEU A 59 -0.25 4.03 15.73
C LEU A 59 1.28 4.00 15.85
N SER A 60 1.78 3.65 17.02
CA SER A 60 3.19 3.33 17.22
C SER A 60 3.60 2.08 16.43
N VAL A 61 4.90 1.85 16.29
CA VAL A 61 5.44 0.62 15.70
C VAL A 61 4.96 -0.61 16.46
N ALA A 62 4.88 -0.54 17.79
CA ALA A 62 4.44 -1.65 18.63
C ALA A 62 2.97 -2.01 18.35
N GLU A 63 2.06 -1.03 18.36
CA GLU A 63 0.64 -1.25 18.06
C GLU A 63 0.43 -1.81 16.65
N CYS A 64 1.19 -1.31 15.67
CA CYS A 64 1.13 -1.85 14.31
C CYS A 64 1.53 -3.34 14.25
N LEU A 65 2.61 -3.71 14.93
CA LEU A 65 3.12 -5.08 14.91
C LEU A 65 2.27 -6.03 15.75
N GLU A 66 1.69 -5.55 16.84
CA GLU A 66 0.70 -6.28 17.64
C GLU A 66 -0.53 -6.61 16.78
N ALA A 67 -1.07 -5.65 16.03
CA ALA A 67 -2.19 -5.90 15.11
C ALA A 67 -1.84 -6.92 14.01
N VAL A 68 -0.59 -6.91 13.51
CA VAL A 68 -0.09 -7.89 12.54
C VAL A 68 -0.04 -9.31 13.14
N ASP A 69 0.36 -9.42 14.40
CA ASP A 69 0.46 -10.69 15.11
C ASP A 69 -0.92 -11.24 15.47
N GLU A 70 -1.81 -10.39 16.00
CA GLU A 70 -3.19 -10.73 16.35
C GLU A 70 -3.97 -11.20 15.13
N CYS A 71 -3.90 -10.47 14.01
CA CYS A 71 -4.64 -10.81 12.80
C CYS A 71 -4.19 -12.16 12.21
N GLY A 72 -2.87 -12.45 12.25
CA GLY A 72 -2.34 -13.71 11.73
C GLY A 72 -2.43 -13.88 10.20
N ALA A 73 -2.99 -12.93 9.46
CA ALA A 73 -3.08 -12.96 8.00
C ALA A 73 -1.71 -13.10 7.33
N PRO A 74 -1.58 -13.83 6.20
CA PRO A 74 -0.31 -13.95 5.48
C PRO A 74 0.09 -12.68 4.73
N VAL A 75 -0.86 -11.80 4.40
CA VAL A 75 -0.64 -10.54 3.67
C VAL A 75 -1.00 -9.36 4.57
N VAL A 76 -0.15 -8.33 4.57
CA VAL A 76 -0.39 -7.06 5.27
C VAL A 76 -0.31 -5.95 4.23
N VAL A 77 -1.44 -5.28 3.98
CA VAL A 77 -1.50 -4.09 3.16
C VAL A 77 -1.49 -2.90 4.11
N ILE A 78 -0.41 -2.13 4.08
CA ILE A 78 -0.31 -0.90 4.85
C ILE A 78 -0.88 0.22 3.97
N ALA A 79 -2.08 0.64 4.35
CA ALA A 79 -2.87 1.70 3.75
C ALA A 79 -3.07 2.83 4.78
N GLY A 80 -3.99 3.75 4.51
CA GLY A 80 -4.30 4.87 5.40
C GLY A 80 -4.63 6.12 4.61
N GLY A 81 -4.28 7.28 5.16
CA GLY A 81 -4.06 8.48 4.35
C GLY A 81 -2.85 8.29 3.43
N GLU A 82 -1.73 8.96 3.73
CA GLU A 82 -0.45 8.63 3.07
C GLU A 82 0.49 7.95 4.08
N PRO A 83 0.71 6.62 3.98
CA PRO A 83 1.54 5.87 4.91
C PRO A 83 2.96 6.44 5.06
N LEU A 84 3.54 7.00 4.00
CA LEU A 84 4.87 7.61 4.07
C LEU A 84 4.92 8.88 4.93
N LEU A 85 3.81 9.39 5.45
CA LEU A 85 3.80 10.42 6.50
C LEU A 85 4.13 9.84 7.89
N HIS A 86 4.00 8.53 8.08
CA HIS A 86 4.42 7.87 9.31
C HIS A 86 5.94 7.91 9.42
N LYS A 87 6.47 8.42 10.55
CA LYS A 87 7.92 8.63 10.72
C LYS A 87 8.71 7.33 10.74
N GLU A 88 8.10 6.27 11.27
CA GLU A 88 8.74 4.97 11.53
C GLU A 88 8.15 3.85 10.68
N LEU A 89 7.59 4.19 9.50
CA LEU A 89 6.95 3.21 8.62
C LEU A 89 7.92 2.10 8.21
N ASP A 90 9.19 2.44 8.00
CA ASP A 90 10.27 1.51 7.68
C ASP A 90 10.44 0.41 8.74
N GLN A 91 10.30 0.77 10.02
CA GLN A 91 10.35 -0.18 11.14
C GLN A 91 9.12 -1.10 11.14
N VAL A 92 7.92 -0.56 10.88
CA VAL A 92 6.68 -1.36 10.74
C VAL A 92 6.82 -2.37 9.59
N VAL A 93 7.29 -1.92 8.42
CA VAL A 93 7.53 -2.78 7.25
C VAL A 93 8.57 -3.86 7.57
N ALA A 94 9.70 -3.48 8.17
CA ALA A 94 10.76 -4.43 8.54
C ALA A 94 10.25 -5.48 9.55
N GLY A 95 9.48 -5.05 10.57
CA GLY A 95 8.92 -5.94 11.59
C GLY A 95 7.87 -6.91 11.02
N ALA A 96 7.05 -6.48 10.06
CA ALA A 96 6.11 -7.36 9.37
C ALA A 96 6.82 -8.35 8.42
N ILE A 97 7.87 -7.91 7.72
CA ILE A 97 8.70 -8.80 6.88
C ILE A 97 9.43 -9.85 7.75
N ALA A 98 9.92 -9.47 8.94
CA ALA A 98 10.56 -10.39 9.88
C ALA A 98 9.61 -11.54 10.28
N ARG A 99 8.30 -11.24 10.41
CA ARG A 99 7.20 -12.20 10.62
C ARG A 99 6.79 -12.98 9.37
N LYS A 100 7.56 -12.86 8.28
CA LYS A 100 7.32 -13.50 6.97
C LYS A 100 5.98 -13.15 6.34
N LYS A 101 5.43 -11.97 6.66
CA LYS A 101 4.24 -11.43 6.02
C LYS A 101 4.60 -10.88 4.64
N PHE A 102 3.70 -11.02 3.67
CA PHE A 102 3.81 -10.28 2.42
C PHE A 102 3.27 -8.87 2.64
N VAL A 103 4.16 -7.89 2.66
CA VAL A 103 3.87 -6.49 2.94
C VAL A 103 3.69 -5.74 1.62
N ILE A 104 2.58 -5.01 1.52
CA ILE A 104 2.30 -4.10 0.42
C ILE A 104 2.09 -2.71 1.04
N VAL A 105 2.88 -1.72 0.65
CA VAL A 105 2.64 -0.34 1.08
C VAL A 105 1.97 0.42 -0.05
N CYS A 106 0.75 0.90 0.22
CA CYS A 106 0.01 1.77 -0.70
C CYS A 106 0.49 3.21 -0.55
N THR A 107 0.78 3.91 -1.65
CA THR A 107 1.26 5.30 -1.59
C THR A 107 0.81 6.10 -2.82
N ASN A 108 0.61 7.40 -2.63
CA ASN A 108 0.46 8.39 -3.70
C ASN A 108 1.80 8.81 -4.34
N ALA A 109 2.91 8.21 -3.89
CA ALA A 109 4.26 8.36 -4.39
C ALA A 109 4.93 9.73 -4.22
N LEU A 110 4.24 10.77 -3.72
CA LEU A 110 4.82 12.11 -3.54
C LEU A 110 6.07 12.11 -2.65
N LEU A 111 6.11 11.21 -1.67
CA LEU A 111 7.21 11.05 -0.72
C LEU A 111 8.10 9.84 -1.01
N LEU A 112 7.70 8.98 -1.95
CA LEU A 112 8.35 7.68 -2.16
C LEU A 112 9.81 7.85 -2.53
N GLU A 113 10.13 8.68 -3.51
CA GLU A 113 11.51 8.89 -3.95
C GLU A 113 12.42 9.41 -2.81
N LYS A 114 11.92 10.36 -2.00
CA LYS A 114 12.66 10.93 -0.86
C LYS A 114 12.91 9.91 0.25
N LYS A 115 11.95 9.01 0.50
CA LYS A 115 12.00 8.04 1.59
C LYS A 115 12.48 6.65 1.17
N LEU A 116 12.71 6.41 -0.12
CA LEU A 116 13.04 5.08 -0.65
C LEU A 116 14.24 4.44 0.06
N HIS A 117 15.25 5.25 0.42
CA HIS A 117 16.48 4.81 1.08
C HIS A 117 16.27 4.23 2.49
N LEU A 118 15.12 4.49 3.12
CA LEU A 118 14.76 3.91 4.43
C LEU A 118 14.33 2.45 4.32
N PHE A 119 13.94 2.00 3.12
CA PHE A 119 13.43 0.66 2.89
C PHE A 119 14.48 -0.21 2.18
N LYS A 120 14.31 -1.54 2.29
CA LYS A 120 15.15 -2.52 1.60
C LYS A 120 14.29 -3.40 0.68
N PRO A 121 14.71 -3.66 -0.57
CA PRO A 121 14.03 -4.62 -1.43
C PRO A 121 13.95 -6.00 -0.75
N SER A 122 12.81 -6.64 -0.87
CA SER A 122 12.57 -7.96 -0.30
C SER A 122 11.57 -8.71 -1.16
N ARG A 123 11.71 -10.03 -1.25
CA ARG A 123 10.71 -10.92 -1.88
C ARG A 123 9.34 -10.89 -1.17
N TYR A 124 9.31 -10.34 0.05
CA TYR A 124 8.10 -10.15 0.86
C TYR A 124 7.54 -8.73 0.75
N PHE A 125 8.15 -7.82 -0.01
CA PHE A 125 7.78 -6.42 -0.02
C PHE A 125 7.43 -5.93 -1.42
N SER A 126 6.38 -5.13 -1.53
CA SER A 126 5.99 -4.43 -2.76
C SER A 126 5.43 -3.05 -2.47
N TRP A 127 5.73 -2.10 -3.35
CA TRP A 127 5.02 -0.83 -3.41
C TRP A 127 3.76 -0.99 -4.24
N SER A 128 2.64 -0.46 -3.77
CA SER A 128 1.43 -0.26 -4.56
C SER A 128 1.24 1.25 -4.77
N VAL A 129 1.60 1.74 -5.94
CA VAL A 129 1.51 3.16 -6.26
C VAL A 129 0.16 3.45 -6.90
N HIS A 130 -0.54 4.45 -6.36
CA HIS A 130 -1.78 4.93 -6.97
C HIS A 130 -1.47 5.76 -8.21
N LEU A 131 -2.06 5.37 -9.34
CA LEU A 131 -1.93 6.06 -10.63
C LEU A 131 -3.23 5.82 -11.42
N ASP A 132 -4.12 6.79 -11.40
CA ASP A 132 -5.54 6.66 -11.77
C ASP A 132 -5.83 7.09 -13.21
N GLY A 133 -4.97 6.70 -14.15
CA GLY A 133 -5.10 7.02 -15.57
C GLY A 133 -3.84 7.65 -16.17
N LEU A 134 -4.02 8.33 -17.31
CA LEU A 134 -2.96 9.15 -17.90
C LEU A 134 -2.81 10.45 -17.11
N ARG A 135 -1.86 11.28 -17.54
CA ARG A 135 -1.44 12.51 -16.84
C ARG A 135 -2.61 13.37 -16.38
N GLU A 136 -3.45 13.79 -17.30
CA GLU A 136 -4.55 14.73 -17.03
C GLU A 136 -5.61 14.10 -16.13
N GLU A 137 -5.93 12.82 -16.35
CA GLU A 137 -6.91 12.08 -15.55
C GLU A 137 -6.44 11.90 -14.12
N HIS A 138 -5.18 11.53 -13.92
CA HIS A 138 -4.62 11.31 -12.61
C HIS A 138 -4.47 12.62 -11.82
N ASP A 139 -3.92 13.67 -12.44
CA ASP A 139 -3.76 14.97 -11.78
C ASP A 139 -5.12 15.55 -11.38
N ARG A 140 -6.14 15.36 -12.23
CA ARG A 140 -7.54 15.70 -11.91
C ARG A 140 -8.10 14.86 -10.77
N SER A 141 -7.85 13.54 -10.72
CA SER A 141 -8.38 12.67 -9.66
C SER A 141 -7.85 13.04 -8.28
N VAL A 142 -6.59 13.48 -8.23
CA VAL A 142 -5.89 13.88 -6.99
C VAL A 142 -6.00 15.37 -6.69
N CYS A 143 -6.68 16.14 -7.54
CA CYS A 143 -6.89 17.58 -7.41
C CYS A 143 -5.57 18.39 -7.37
N GLN A 144 -4.53 17.92 -8.05
CA GLN A 144 -3.21 18.57 -8.05
C GLN A 144 -2.41 18.23 -9.30
N ASP A 145 -1.91 19.28 -9.98
CA ASP A 145 -1.07 19.13 -11.17
C ASP A 145 0.34 18.59 -10.86
N GLY A 146 0.87 17.82 -11.79
CA GLY A 146 2.24 17.28 -11.76
C GLY A 146 2.42 16.06 -10.85
N VAL A 147 1.34 15.52 -10.26
CA VAL A 147 1.42 14.32 -9.41
C VAL A 147 1.74 13.09 -10.25
N PHE A 148 1.20 13.00 -11.48
CA PHE A 148 1.47 11.91 -12.41
C PHE A 148 2.97 11.75 -12.69
N ASP A 149 3.66 12.85 -13.03
CA ASP A 149 5.10 12.79 -13.29
C ASP A 149 5.89 12.34 -12.09
N ARG A 150 5.52 12.84 -10.91
CA ARG A 150 6.16 12.46 -9.65
C ARG A 150 5.95 10.98 -9.36
N ALA A 151 4.74 10.47 -9.55
CA ALA A 151 4.43 9.06 -9.37
C ALA A 151 5.23 8.19 -10.35
N VAL A 152 5.27 8.55 -11.64
CA VAL A 152 6.05 7.83 -12.66
C VAL A 152 7.55 7.87 -12.36
N SER A 153 8.09 9.02 -11.95
CA SER A 153 9.49 9.17 -11.51
C SER A 153 9.79 8.24 -10.34
N ALA A 154 8.96 8.28 -9.30
CA ALA A 154 9.13 7.47 -8.11
C ALA A 154 9.03 5.96 -8.40
N ILE A 155 8.12 5.54 -9.28
CA ILE A 155 8.03 4.14 -9.74
C ILE A 155 9.33 3.72 -10.44
N ARG A 156 9.84 4.55 -11.36
CA ARG A 156 11.12 4.26 -12.05
C ARG A 156 12.26 4.14 -11.04
N ARG A 157 12.35 5.05 -10.07
CA ARG A 157 13.40 5.02 -9.04
C ARG A 157 13.28 3.82 -8.13
N ALA A 158 12.07 3.45 -7.70
CA ALA A 158 11.81 2.25 -6.91
C ALA A 158 12.23 0.98 -7.66
N LYS A 159 11.88 0.86 -8.95
CA LYS A 159 12.31 -0.26 -9.80
C LYS A 159 13.83 -0.33 -9.97
N GLN A 160 14.49 0.81 -10.20
CA GLN A 160 15.96 0.88 -10.30
C GLN A 160 16.64 0.43 -9.00
N ALA A 161 16.05 0.75 -7.84
CA ALA A 161 16.53 0.29 -6.54
C ALA A 161 16.17 -1.17 -6.24
N GLY A 162 15.57 -1.92 -7.18
CA GLY A 162 15.27 -3.35 -7.05
C GLY A 162 13.94 -3.66 -6.36
N PHE A 163 13.10 -2.66 -6.07
CA PHE A 163 11.78 -2.91 -5.49
C PHE A 163 10.79 -3.42 -6.53
N ARG A 164 9.89 -4.30 -6.08
CA ARG A 164 8.68 -4.62 -6.83
C ARG A 164 7.67 -3.50 -6.67
N THR A 165 7.13 -3.04 -7.80
CA THR A 165 6.08 -2.02 -7.87
C THR A 165 4.84 -2.60 -8.53
N ILE A 166 3.68 -2.28 -7.97
CA ILE A 166 2.34 -2.56 -8.49
C ILE A 166 1.67 -1.21 -8.68
N ILE A 167 0.84 -1.08 -9.71
CA ILE A 167 -0.01 0.10 -9.90
C ILE A 167 -1.41 -0.28 -9.44
N ASN A 168 -1.99 0.56 -8.58
CA ASN A 168 -3.40 0.52 -8.26
C ASN A 168 -4.06 1.70 -8.99
N CYS A 169 -5.05 1.41 -9.82
CA CYS A 169 -5.70 2.38 -10.68
C CYS A 169 -7.20 2.32 -10.42
N THR A 170 -7.78 3.45 -10.03
CA THR A 170 -9.21 3.63 -9.87
C THR A 170 -9.74 4.38 -11.09
N LEU A 171 -10.63 3.73 -11.84
CA LEU A 171 -11.32 4.34 -12.97
C LEU A 171 -12.66 4.90 -12.49
N PHE A 172 -12.91 6.16 -12.81
CA PHE A 172 -14.18 6.84 -12.52
C PHE A 172 -15.15 6.67 -13.70
N ASP A 173 -16.44 6.95 -13.48
CA ASP A 173 -17.52 6.77 -14.47
C ASP A 173 -17.22 7.41 -15.85
N GLY A 174 -16.55 8.57 -15.88
CA GLY A 174 -16.13 9.25 -17.11
C GLY A 174 -14.85 8.74 -17.78
N ALA A 175 -14.25 7.64 -17.31
CA ALA A 175 -13.02 7.10 -17.89
C ALA A 175 -13.31 6.45 -19.25
N GLN A 176 -12.46 6.76 -20.25
CA GLN A 176 -12.56 6.17 -21.59
C GLN A 176 -11.73 4.88 -21.64
N PRO A 177 -12.34 3.70 -21.88
CA PRO A 177 -11.63 2.41 -21.89
C PRO A 177 -10.42 2.39 -22.83
N GLU A 178 -10.50 3.04 -23.99
CA GLU A 178 -9.46 3.07 -25.01
C GLU A 178 -8.21 3.84 -24.57
N ARG A 179 -8.32 4.67 -23.52
CA ARG A 179 -7.23 5.49 -22.99
C ARG A 179 -6.57 4.90 -21.75
N VAL A 180 -7.10 3.80 -21.21
CA VAL A 180 -6.68 3.22 -19.93
C VAL A 180 -6.25 1.75 -20.04
N ALA A 181 -6.34 1.15 -21.23
CA ALA A 181 -5.97 -0.24 -21.54
C ALA A 181 -4.53 -0.38 -22.07
#